data_AF-A0A258HQ92-F1
#
_entry.id   AF-A0A258HQ92-F1
#
_cell.length_a   1.000
_cell.length_b   1.000
_cell.length_c   1.000
_cell.angle_alpha   90.00
_cell.angle_beta   90.00
_cell.angle_gamma   90.00
#
_symmetry.space_group_name_H-M   'P 1'
#
loop_
_entity.id
_entity.type
_entity.pdbx_description
1 polymer ?
#
loop_
_entity_poly.entity_id
_entity_poly.type
_entity_poly.pdbx_seq_one_letter_code
_entity_poly.pdbx_strand_id
1 'polypeptide(L)' 'MNAASIAAGGLASAMARFEQSAQRTANAPLDNLEAEMVERIEAKASVSANIAVLRTADDMAGALLDMFA' A
#
# COMPACT_ATOMS: atom_id res chain seq x y z
N MET A 1 8.31 16.33 7.51
CA MET A 1 7.50 15.15 7.17
C MET A 1 8.10 14.52 5.93
N ASN A 2 8.57 13.27 6.00
CA ASN A 2 9.22 12.59 4.88
C ASN A 2 8.19 11.73 4.13
N ALA A 3 7.95 12.02 2.84
CA ALA A 3 6.99 11.28 2.01
C ALA A 3 7.25 9.76 1.99
N ALA A 4 8.52 9.36 2.03
CA ALA A 4 8.89 7.94 2.07
C ALA A 4 8.44 7.26 3.38
N SER A 5 8.57 7.94 4.52
CA SER A 5 8.10 7.39 5.81
C SER A 5 6.58 7.27 5.89
N ILE A 6 5.85 8.20 5.26
CA ILE A 6 4.38 8.15 5.18
C ILE A 6 3.96 6.98 4.30
N ALA A 7 4.58 6.86 3.12
CA ALA A 7 4.29 5.77 2.20
C ALA A 7 4.62 4.39 2.79
N ALA A 8 5.75 4.28 3.52
CA ALA A 8 6.12 3.06 4.23
C ALA A 8 5.10 2.69 5.32
N GLY A 9 4.63 3.66 6.11
CA GLY A 9 3.55 3.44 7.08
C GLY A 9 2.23 3.00 6.43
N GLY A 10 1.89 3.61 5.29
CA GLY A 10 0.74 3.23 4.48
C GLY A 10 0.82 1.79 3.95
N LEU A 11 2.00 1.37 3.46
CA LEU A 11 2.25 0.01 3.01
C LEU A 11 2.09 -1.01 4.15
N ALA A 12 2.70 -0.76 5.30
CA ALA A 12 2.60 -1.66 6.46
C ALA A 12 1.13 -1.83 6.90
N SER A 13 0.37 -0.73 6.94
CA SER A 13 -1.06 -0.76 7.25
C SER A 13 -1.87 -1.55 6.23
N ALA A 14 -1.64 -1.33 4.94
CA ALA A 14 -2.34 -2.05 3.86
C ALA A 14 -2.05 -3.55 3.89
N MET A 15 -0.80 -3.94 4.15
CA MET A 15 -0.42 -5.35 4.31
C MET A 15 -1.10 -6.00 5.52
N ALA A 16 -1.14 -5.31 6.67
CA ALA A 16 -1.81 -5.83 7.87
C ALA A 16 -3.32 -6.04 7.63
N ARG A 17 -3.99 -5.11 6.94
CA ARG A 17 -5.41 -5.23 6.58
C ARG A 17 -5.67 -6.39 5.61
N PHE A 18 -4.82 -6.55 4.60
CA PHE A 18 -4.89 -7.66 3.66
C PHE A 18 -4.76 -9.02 4.37
N GLU A 19 -3.78 -9.15 5.27
CA GLU A 19 -3.56 -10.36 6.06
C GLU A 19 -4.78 -10.68 6.94
N GLN A 20 -5.34 -9.68 7.62
CA GLN A 20 -6.55 -9.88 8.43
C GLN A 20 -7.74 -10.33 7.59
N SER A 21 -7.92 -9.77 6.39
CA SER A 21 -8.96 -10.20 5.45
C SER A 21 -8.74 -11.65 5.01
N ALA A 22 -7.51 -12.02 4.66
CA ALA A 22 -7.15 -13.38 4.28
C ALA A 22 -7.45 -14.38 5.41
N GLN A 23 -7.11 -14.06 6.65
CA GLN A 23 -7.41 -14.90 7.82
C GLN A 23 -8.91 -15.08 8.04
N ARG A 24 -9.70 -14.01 7.93
CA ARG A 24 -11.17 -14.10 8.05
C ARG A 24 -11.77 -14.96 6.95
N THR A 25 -11.37 -14.77 5.70
CA THR A 25 -11.84 -15.63 4.61
C THR A 25 -11.38 -17.08 4.76
N ALA A 26 -10.18 -17.35 5.29
CA ALA A 26 -9.73 -18.72 5.52
C ALA A 26 -10.59 -19.44 6.58
N ASN A 27 -10.98 -18.72 7.65
CA ASN A 27 -11.78 -19.27 8.74
C ASN A 27 -13.27 -19.42 8.37
N ALA A 28 -13.82 -18.50 7.56
CA ALA A 28 -15.22 -18.50 7.13
C ALA A 28 -15.35 -18.08 5.65
N PRO A 29 -15.10 -18.99 4.70
CA PRO A 29 -14.90 -18.62 3.28
C PRO A 29 -16.08 -17.99 2.56
N LEU A 30 -17.31 -18.27 3.02
CA LEU A 30 -18.53 -17.74 2.42
C LEU A 30 -19.17 -16.62 3.25
N ASP A 31 -18.63 -16.32 4.43
CA ASP A 31 -19.15 -15.28 5.30
C ASP A 31 -18.66 -13.91 4.84
N ASN A 32 -19.59 -12.98 4.64
CA ASN A 32 -19.32 -11.60 4.20
C ASN A 32 -18.36 -11.51 2.99
N LEU A 33 -18.46 -12.46 2.06
CA LEU A 33 -17.52 -12.61 0.94
C LEU A 33 -17.41 -11.33 0.10
N GLU A 34 -18.52 -10.62 -0.11
CA GLU A 34 -18.56 -9.34 -0.80
C GLU A 34 -17.71 -8.26 -0.09
N ALA A 35 -17.76 -8.21 1.24
CA ALA A 35 -16.98 -7.26 2.03
C ALA A 35 -15.50 -7.62 2.01
N GLU A 36 -15.15 -8.90 2.14
CA GLU A 36 -13.76 -9.36 2.07
C GLU A 36 -13.15 -9.15 0.68
N MET A 37 -13.94 -9.27 -0.39
CA MET A 37 -13.49 -8.94 -1.74
C MET A 37 -13.21 -7.44 -1.91
N VAL A 38 -14.07 -6.58 -1.35
CA VAL A 38 -13.83 -5.13 -1.33
C VAL A 38 -12.56 -4.79 -0.54
N GLU A 39 -12.38 -5.37 0.65
CA GLU A 39 -11.19 -5.14 1.50
C GLU A 39 -9.88 -5.50 0.75
N ARG A 40 -9.87 -6.59 -0.02
CA ARG A 40 -8.71 -6.97 -0.86
C ARG A 40 -8.44 -5.96 -1.97
N ILE A 41 -9.49 -5.43 -2.61
CA ILE A 41 -9.36 -4.41 -3.65
C ILE A 41 -8.81 -3.11 -3.06
N GLU A 42 -9.33 -2.68 -1.91
CA GLU A 42 -8.87 -1.50 -1.20
C GLU A 42 -7.41 -1.63 -0.76
N ALA A 43 -7.03 -2.78 -0.19
CA ALA A 43 -5.65 -3.05 0.20
C ALA A 43 -4.69 -2.97 -1.02
N LYS A 44 -5.08 -3.57 -2.16
CA LYS A 44 -4.31 -3.49 -3.41
C LYS A 44 -4.18 -2.05 -3.91
N ALA A 45 -5.26 -1.27 -3.89
CA ALA A 45 -5.25 0.12 -4.30
C ALA A 45 -4.33 0.97 -3.39
N SER A 46 -4.40 0.75 -2.07
CA SER A 46 -3.55 1.42 -1.10
C SER A 46 -2.06 1.11 -1.30
N VAL A 47 -1.71 -0.16 -1.54
CA VAL A 47 -0.32 -0.54 -1.87
C VAL A 47 0.15 0.18 -3.13
N SER A 48 -0.67 0.18 -4.17
CA SER A 48 -0.34 0.79 -5.46
C SER A 48 -0.12 2.31 -5.32
N ALA A 49 -0.96 2.98 -4.54
CA ALA A 49 -0.85 4.42 -4.26
C ALA A 49 0.44 4.75 -3.50
N ASN A 50 0.77 3.99 -2.44
CA ASN A 50 1.99 4.24 -1.67
C ASN A 50 3.26 3.97 -2.49
N ILE A 51 3.25 2.95 -3.36
CA ILE A 51 4.37 2.71 -4.29
C ILE A 51 4.54 3.88 -5.27
N ALA A 52 3.45 4.43 -5.80
CA ALA A 52 3.53 5.58 -6.70
C ALA A 52 4.19 6.78 -6.00
N VAL A 53 3.83 7.06 -4.75
CA VAL A 53 4.46 8.12 -3.94
C VAL A 53 5.95 7.88 -3.76
N LEU A 54 6.36 6.63 -3.46
CA LEU A 54 7.78 6.28 -3.32
C LEU A 54 8.57 6.50 -4.61
N ARG A 55 8.02 6.10 -5.76
CA ARG A 55 8.67 6.31 -7.07
C ARG A 55 8.84 7.79 -7.36
N THR A 56 7.80 8.60 -7.14
CA THR A 56 7.91 10.05 -7.34
C THR A 56 8.93 10.68 -6.39
N ALA A 57 9.02 10.21 -5.14
CA ALA A 57 10.04 10.70 -4.21
C ALA A 57 11.46 10.37 -4.69
N ASP A 58 11.66 9.18 -5.26
CA ASP A 58 12.93 8.75 -5.85
C ASP A 58 13.29 9.56 -7.11
N ASP A 59 12.32 9.74 -8.03
CA ASP A 59 12.50 10.53 -9.25
C ASP A 59 12.90 11.98 -8.93
N MET A 60 12.26 12.60 -7.93
CA MET A 60 12.63 13.95 -7.47
C MET A 60 14.04 14.01 -6.89
N ALA A 61 14.45 12.99 -6.13
CA ALA A 61 15.80 12.92 -5.59
C ALA A 61 16.84 12.78 -6.70
N GLY A 62 16.59 11.93 -7.69
CA GLY A 62 17.43 11.77 -8.88
C GLY A 62 17.56 13.08 -9.67
N ALA A 63 16.45 13.74 -9.97
CA ALA A 63 16.46 15.01 -10.71
C ALA A 63 17.25 16.11 -9.98
N LEU A 64 17.20 16.15 -8.65
CA LEU A 64 18.01 17.08 -7.86
C LEU A 64 19.51 16.74 -7.95
N LEU A 65 19.86 15.45 -7.89
CA LEU A 65 21.26 15.01 -8.03
C LEU A 65 21.82 15.35 -9.42
N ASP A 66 21.04 15.11 -10.48
CA ASP A 66 21.41 15.42 -11.86
C ASP A 66 21.65 16.92 -12.09
N MET A 67 20.97 17.81 -11.36
CA MET A 67 21.20 19.25 -11.46
C MET A 67 22.55 19.69 -10.86
N PHE A 68 23.10 18.91 -9.93
CA PHE A 68 24.37 19.23 -9.24
C PHE A 68 25.57 18.44 -9.78
N ALA A 69 25.36 17.49 -10.70
CA ALA A 69 26.40 16.75 -11.39
C ALA A 69 26.95 17.56 -12.58
#